data_AF-M6KID6-F1
#
_entry.id   AF-M6KID6-F1
#
_cell.length_a   1.000
_cell.length_b   1.000
_cell.length_c   1.000
_cell.angle_alpha   90.00
_cell.angle_beta   90.00
_cell.angle_gamma   90.00
#
_symmetry.space_group_name_H-M   'P 1'
#
loop_
_entity.id
_entity.type
_entity.pdbx_description
1 polymer ?
#
loop_
_entity_poly.entity_id
_entity_poly.type
_entity_poly.pdbx_seq_one_letter_code
_entity_poly.pdbx_strand_id
1 'polypeptide(L)' 'MGTLTNLKILLLNLQNVGTLTNLKILLLNLQNVGTLTNLKILLLNLQNVGTLTNLKILLLNL' A
#
# COMPACT_ATOMS: atom_id res chain seq x y z
N MET A 1 -0.09 13.04 9.76
CA MET A 1 0.41 11.91 8.94
C MET A 1 0.26 10.65 9.78
N GLY A 2 -0.59 9.70 9.37
CA GLY A 2 -1.00 8.55 10.20
C GLY A 2 -0.27 7.25 9.85
N THR A 3 -0.26 6.32 10.79
CA THR A 3 0.34 4.98 10.65
C THR A 3 -0.75 3.91 10.74
N LEU A 4 -0.75 2.98 9.79
CA LEU A 4 -1.66 1.84 9.74
C LEU A 4 -0.90 0.53 9.91
N THR A 5 -1.32 -0.29 10.88
CA THR A 5 -0.63 -1.54 11.25
C THR A 5 -1.59 -2.71 11.37
N ASN A 6 -1.14 -3.91 10.97
CA ASN A 6 -1.81 -5.20 11.22
C ASN A 6 -3.27 -5.34 10.75
N LEU A 7 -3.61 -4.80 9.59
CA LEU A 7 -4.95 -4.90 8.99
C LEU A 7 -4.98 -5.76 7.73
N LYS A 8 -6.14 -6.37 7.51
CA LYS A 8 -6.58 -6.85 6.20
C LYS A 8 -7.51 -5.80 5.62
N ILE A 9 -7.17 -5.26 4.45
CA ILE A 9 -7.90 -4.15 3.84
C ILE A 9 -8.30 -4.53 2.43
N LEU A 10 -9.58 -4.32 2.11
CA LEU A 10 -10.09 -4.24 0.75
C LEU A 10 -10.59 -2.81 0.55
N LEU A 11 -9.91 -2.03 -0.28
CA LEU A 11 -10.28 -0.64 -0.55
C LEU A 11 -10.10 -0.32 -2.03
N LEU A 12 -10.89 0.60 -2.57
CA LEU A 12 -10.67 1.06 -3.95
C LEU A 12 -9.44 1.98 -4.06
N ASN A 13 -9.23 2.86 -3.08
CA ASN A 13 -8.27 3.96 -3.18
C ASN A 13 -7.71 4.36 -1.81
N LEU A 14 -6.39 4.55 -1.69
CA LEU A 14 -5.76 5.18 -0.51
C LEU A 14 -4.91 6.36 -0.98
N GLN A 15 -5.02 7.48 -0.28
CA GLN A 15 -4.27 8.70 -0.58
C GLN A 15 -3.66 9.29 0.69
N ASN A 16 -2.48 9.90 0.57
CA ASN A 16 -1.84 10.71 1.61
C ASN A 16 -1.61 9.96 2.94
N VAL A 17 -0.94 8.81 2.88
CA VAL A 17 -0.67 7.99 4.07
C VAL A 17 0.79 8.06 4.48
N GLY A 18 1.05 8.16 5.79
CA GLY A 18 2.41 8.20 6.32
C GLY A 18 3.10 6.85 6.21
N THR A 19 2.59 5.87 6.94
CA THR A 19 3.24 4.56 7.05
C THR A 19 2.22 3.43 7.04
N LEU A 20 2.46 2.42 6.20
CA LEU A 20 1.73 1.15 6.19
C LEU A 20 2.68 0.03 6.60
N THR A 21 2.29 -0.77 7.60
CA THR A 21 3.14 -1.88 8.08
C THR A 21 2.33 -3.14 8.38
N ASN A 22 2.86 -4.31 7.98
CA ASN A 22 2.28 -5.64 8.25
C ASN A 22 0.83 -5.80 7.75
N LEU A 23 0.52 -5.37 6.52
CA LEU A 23 -0.82 -5.43 5.95
C LEU A 23 -0.93 -6.43 4.80
N LYS A 24 -2.11 -7.05 4.68
CA LYS A 24 -2.56 -7.70 3.45
C LYS A 24 -3.61 -6.82 2.80
N ILE A 25 -3.30 -6.27 1.64
CA ILE A 25 -4.10 -5.25 0.99
C ILE A 25 -4.47 -5.72 -0.42
N LEU A 26 -5.76 -5.62 -0.73
CA LEU A 26 -6.24 -5.58 -2.10
C LEU A 26 -6.71 -4.15 -2.38
N LEU A 27 -6.04 -3.46 -3.28
CA LEU A 27 -6.30 -2.06 -3.60
C LEU A 27 -6.39 -1.84 -5.11
N LEU A 28 -7.11 -0.81 -5.57
CA LEU A 28 -7.05 -0.41 -6.98
C LEU A 28 -5.98 0.66 -7.20
N ASN A 29 -5.94 1.70 -6.35
CA ASN A 29 -4.99 2.80 -6.51
C ASN A 29 -4.37 3.23 -5.15
N LEU A 30 -3.05 3.43 -5.14
CA LEU A 30 -2.31 3.92 -3.99
C LEU A 30 -1.47 5.15 -4.37
N GLN A 31 -1.73 6.29 -3.72
CA GLN A 31 -1.07 7.56 -4.01
C GLN A 31 -0.52 8.24 -2.75
N ASN A 32 0.64 8.86 -2.87
CA ASN A 32 1.27 9.68 -1.83
C ASN A 32 1.42 8.91 -0.51
N VAL A 33 2.26 7.87 -0.52
CA VAL A 33 2.56 7.07 0.67
C VAL A 33 4.01 7.24 1.10
N GLY A 34 4.24 7.59 2.36
CA GLY A 34 5.58 7.80 2.89
C GLY A 34 6.39 6.50 2.99
N THR A 35 5.85 5.48 3.66
CA THR A 35 6.57 4.23 3.92
C THR A 35 5.65 3.01 3.84
N LEU A 36 6.10 1.96 3.16
CA LEU A 36 5.46 0.65 3.11
C LEU A 36 6.44 -0.42 3.61
N THR A 37 6.02 -1.21 4.60
CA THR A 37 6.87 -2.24 5.22
C THR A 37 6.10 -3.54 5.44
N ASN A 38 6.68 -4.68 5.06
CA ASN A 38 6.11 -6.02 5.30
C ASN A 38 4.67 -6.19 4.76
N LEU A 39 4.41 -5.76 3.52
CA LEU A 39 3.07 -5.81 2.93
C LEU A 39 2.95 -6.87 1.84
N LYS A 40 1.78 -7.51 1.79
CA LYS A 40 1.32 -8.27 0.62
C LYS A 40 0.22 -7.47 -0.07
N ILE A 41 0.52 -6.93 -1.24
CA ILE A 41 -0.34 -5.99 -1.95
C ILE A 41 -0.69 -6.54 -3.33
N LEU A 42 -1.96 -6.50 -3.69
CA LEU A 42 -2.43 -6.60 -5.06
C LEU A 42 -3.03 -5.25 -5.46
N LEU A 43 -2.55 -4.66 -6.55
CA LEU A 43 -2.77 -3.26 -6.91
C LEU A 43 -2.87 -3.03 -8.43
N LEU A 44 -3.68 -2.07 -8.89
CA LEU A 44 -3.70 -1.65 -10.30
C LEU A 44 -2.67 -0.54 -10.58
N ASN A 45 -2.53 0.45 -9.68
CA ASN A 45 -1.59 1.56 -9.88
C ASN A 45 -1.00 2.14 -8.58
N LEU A 46 0.31 2.41 -8.60
CA LEU A 46 1.10 2.90 -7.46
C LEU A 46 1.82 4.20 -7.84
N GLN A 47 1.60 5.29 -7.10
CA GLN A 47 2.26 6.57 -7.39
C GLN A 47 2.75 7.27 -6.12
N ASN A 48 3.86 7.99 -6.24
CA ASN A 48 4.46 8.81 -5.18
C ASN A 48 4.63 8.04 -3.86
N VAL A 49 5.48 7.02 -3.91
CA VAL A 49 5.85 6.25 -2.72
C VAL A 49 7.26 6.62 -2.30
N GLY A 50 7.47 6.85 -1.00
CA GLY A 50 8.79 7.09 -0.43
C GLY A 50 9.59 5.80 -0.28
N THR A 51 9.49 5.17 0.88
CA THR A 51 10.30 4.00 1.26
C THR A 51 9.51 2.70 1.14
N LEU A 52 10.11 1.69 0.49
CA LEU A 52 9.55 0.36 0.34
C LEU A 52 10.49 -0.68 0.96
N THR A 53 9.97 -1.54 1.85
CA THR A 53 10.79 -2.57 2.51
C THR A 53 10.00 -3.87 2.67
N ASN A 54 10.59 -5.01 2.29
CA ASN A 54 9.99 -6.33 2.43
C ASN A 54 8.55 -6.42 1.86
N LEU A 55 8.38 -6.03 0.60
CA LEU A 55 7.08 -6.01 -0.04
C LEU A 55 6.94 -7.17 -1.02
N LYS A 56 5.74 -7.76 -1.05
CA LYS A 56 5.31 -8.61 -2.15
C LYS A 56 4.14 -7.93 -2.86
N ILE A 57 4.46 -7.25 -3.95
CA ILE A 57 3.49 -6.51 -4.78
C ILE A 57 3.20 -7.33 -6.03
N LEU A 58 1.93 -7.52 -6.33
CA LEU A 58 1.46 -7.97 -7.62
C LEU A 58 0.71 -6.82 -8.27
N LEU A 59 1.23 -6.35 -9.40
CA LEU A 59 0.60 -5.32 -10.20
C LEU A 59 -0.36 -6.00 -11.18
N LEU A 60 -1.62 -5.62 -11.15
CA LEU A 60 -2.59 -6.07 -12.14
C LEU A 60 -2.50 -5.10 -13.33
N ASN A 61 -2.11 -5.60 -14.49
CA ASN A 61 -2.29 -4.85 -15.74
C ASN A 61 -3.64 -5.29 -16.32
N LEU A 62 -4.57 -4.35 -16.45
CA LEU A 62 -5.83 -4.52 -17.20
C LEU A 62 -5.64 -4.06 -18.64
#